data_AF-A0A948MS41-F1
#
_entry.id   AF-A0A948MS41-F1
#
_cell.length_a   1.000
_cell.length_b   1.000
_cell.length_c   1.000
_cell.angle_alpha   90.00
_cell.angle_beta   90.00
_cell.angle_gamma   90.00
#
_symmetry.space_group_name_H-M   'P 1'
#
loop_
_entity.id
_entity.type
_entity.pdbx_description
1 polymer ?
#
loop_
_entity_poly.entity_id
_entity_poly.type
_entity_poly.pdbx_seq_one_letter_code
_entity_poly.pdbx_strand_id
1 'polypeptide(L)'
;EVAGWPFFGTLARIALMVLETAGFIISMQIGLASAQAFNPSLGSQGSLPGAFLGTLGLLLIFATNLHHLFLLGLVDSYTLFQPGQPLPAGDFSMAVTRVVGDGFRVALQIGAPLLVLGVLFYAGLGILSRLMPQLQIFFVALPLQLMLGLFLFSLILSASMMWFLRYYESVMVQFLLP
;
A
#
# COMPACT_ATOMS: atom_id res chain seq x y z
N GLU A 1 25.70 -11.74 -14.50
CA GLU A 1 25.00 -12.61 -13.52
C GLU A 1 24.35 -11.84 -12.36
N VAL A 2 25.02 -10.87 -11.73
CA VAL A 2 24.56 -10.30 -10.43
C VAL A 2 23.42 -9.28 -10.51
N ALA A 3 23.00 -8.81 -11.68
CA ALA A 3 22.03 -7.69 -11.80
C ALA A 3 20.56 -8.11 -11.94
N GLY A 4 20.25 -9.30 -12.49
CA GLY A 4 18.86 -9.74 -12.73
C GLY A 4 18.11 -10.10 -11.44
N TRP A 5 18.81 -10.67 -10.46
CA TRP A 5 18.27 -11.06 -9.16
C TRP A 5 17.85 -9.87 -8.28
N PRO A 6 18.73 -8.86 -8.04
CA PRO A 6 18.32 -7.69 -7.29
C PRO A 6 17.23 -6.92 -8.03
N PHE A 7 17.18 -6.96 -9.36
CA PHE A 7 16.09 -6.36 -10.12
C PHE A 7 14.73 -7.00 -9.80
N PHE A 8 14.60 -8.32 -9.94
CA PHE A 8 13.37 -9.04 -9.63
C PHE A 8 12.95 -8.91 -8.16
N GLY A 9 13.90 -9.04 -7.24
CA GLY A 9 13.63 -8.83 -5.81
C GLY A 9 13.16 -7.40 -5.51
N THR A 10 13.72 -6.40 -6.19
CA THR A 10 13.30 -5.00 -6.05
C THR A 10 11.88 -4.79 -6.58
N LEU A 11 11.52 -5.37 -7.73
CA LEU A 11 10.16 -5.29 -8.26
C LEU A 11 9.13 -5.92 -7.32
N ALA A 12 9.40 -7.11 -6.80
CA ALA A 12 8.53 -7.77 -5.83
C ALA A 12 8.39 -6.93 -4.54
N ARG A 13 9.49 -6.31 -4.08
CA ARG A 13 9.46 -5.40 -2.93
C ARG A 13 8.64 -4.14 -3.20
N ILE A 14 8.76 -3.54 -4.38
CA ILE A 14 7.95 -2.38 -4.78
C ILE A 14 6.47 -2.77 -4.82
N ALA A 15 6.14 -3.96 -5.34
CA ALA A 15 4.77 -4.46 -5.34
C ALA A 15 4.20 -4.60 -3.91
N LEU A 16 5.02 -5.02 -2.94
CA LEU A 16 4.61 -5.09 -1.52
C LEU A 16 4.44 -3.71 -0.88
N MET A 17 5.28 -2.72 -1.23
CA MET A 17 5.22 -1.35 -0.72
C MET A 17 3.89 -0.64 -1.00
N VAL A 18 3.07 -1.15 -1.93
CA VAL A 18 1.70 -0.69 -2.19
C VAL A 18 0.84 -0.72 -0.93
N LEU A 19 0.97 -1.78 -0.11
CA LEU A 19 0.20 -1.93 1.13
C LEU A 19 0.64 -0.95 2.21
N GLU A 20 1.95 -0.73 2.33
CA GLU A 20 2.50 0.26 3.25
C GLU A 20 2.03 1.68 2.88
N THR A 21 2.04 1.99 1.58
CA THR A 21 1.57 3.27 1.03
C THR A 21 0.06 3.45 1.27
N ALA A 22 -0.75 2.42 1.00
CA ALA A 22 -2.18 2.43 1.27
C ALA A 22 -2.46 2.63 2.77
N GLY A 23 -1.75 1.90 3.62
CA GLY A 23 -1.87 2.03 5.07
C GLY A 23 -1.44 3.40 5.59
N PHE A 24 -0.45 4.04 4.96
CA PHE A 24 -0.08 5.42 5.28
C PHE A 24 -1.22 6.40 4.99
N ILE A 25 -1.86 6.30 3.82
CA ILE A 25 -3.03 7.10 3.45
C ILE A 25 -4.16 6.91 4.49
N ILE A 26 -4.44 5.66 4.83
CA ILE A 26 -5.46 5.28 5.82
C ILE A 26 -5.12 5.88 7.20
N SER A 27 -3.87 5.77 7.63
CA SER A 27 -3.41 6.29 8.92
C SER A 27 -3.54 7.81 9.02
N MET A 28 -3.25 8.53 7.93
CA MET A 28 -3.43 9.97 7.86
C MET A 28 -4.91 10.34 7.96
N GLN A 29 -5.78 9.55 7.33
CA GLN A 29 -7.20 9.85 7.25
C GLN A 29 -7.99 9.51 8.52
N ILE A 30 -7.58 8.50 9.29
CA ILE A 30 -8.22 8.14 10.57
C ILE A 30 -7.67 8.99 11.74
N GLY A 31 -6.59 9.74 11.53
CA GLY A 31 -5.96 10.58 12.56
C GLY A 31 -4.93 9.85 13.44
N LEU A 32 -4.64 8.58 13.16
CA LEU A 32 -3.57 7.81 13.82
C LEU A 32 -2.18 8.39 13.54
N ALA A 33 -2.00 9.10 12.43
CA ALA A 33 -0.76 9.82 12.13
C ALA A 33 -0.47 10.95 13.14
N SER A 34 -1.49 11.58 13.73
CA SER A 34 -1.29 12.63 14.73
C SER A 34 -0.69 12.12 16.03
N ALA A 35 -0.97 10.86 16.42
CA ALA A 35 -0.34 10.22 17.59
C ALA A 35 1.18 10.08 17.42
N GLN A 36 1.66 9.89 16.19
CA GLN A 36 3.09 9.80 15.89
C GLN A 36 3.79 11.17 15.96
N ALA A 37 3.07 12.26 15.71
CA ALA A 37 3.60 13.62 15.82
C ALA A 37 3.89 14.04 17.28
N PHE A 38 3.22 13.43 18.27
CA PHE A 38 3.46 13.72 19.68
C PHE A 38 4.77 13.13 20.21
N ASN A 39 5.30 12.08 19.57
CA ASN A 39 6.59 11.50 19.94
C ASN A 39 7.44 11.14 18.70
N PRO A 40 8.10 12.15 18.09
CA PRO A 40 8.99 11.94 16.94
C PRO A 40 10.30 11.23 17.33
N SER A 41 10.69 11.20 18.61
CA SER A 41 11.91 10.50 19.05
C SER A 41 11.77 8.97 19.06
N LEU A 42 10.54 8.45 18.97
CA LEU A 42 10.28 7.03 18.70
C LEU A 42 10.45 6.64 17.23
N GLY A 43 10.69 7.59 16.32
CA GLY A 43 11.22 7.32 14.98
C GLY A 43 10.45 6.29 14.15
N SER A 44 9.14 6.14 14.36
CA SER A 44 8.34 5.16 13.62
C SER A 44 8.24 5.58 12.15
N GLN A 45 9.14 5.04 11.31
CA GLN A 45 9.14 5.20 9.85
C GLN A 45 7.99 4.44 9.16
N GLY A 46 6.90 4.16 9.86
CA GLY A 46 5.77 3.38 9.36
C GLY A 46 4.47 3.78 10.01
N SER A 47 3.38 3.61 9.28
CA SER A 47 2.04 3.72 9.85
C SER A 47 1.61 2.38 10.44
N LEU A 48 0.89 2.40 11.57
CA LEU A 48 0.35 1.17 12.17
C LEU A 48 -0.54 0.38 11.18
N PRO A 49 -1.49 1.01 10.45
CA PRO A 49 -2.22 0.32 9.39
C PRO A 49 -1.31 -0.20 8.27
N GLY A 50 -0.26 0.53 7.88
CA GLY A 50 0.68 0.09 6.86
C GLY A 50 1.46 -1.16 7.27
N ALA A 51 1.98 -1.20 8.49
CA ALA A 51 2.66 -2.38 9.03
C ALA A 51 1.72 -3.58 9.13
N PHE A 52 0.48 -3.35 9.57
CA PHE A 52 -0.56 -4.38 9.65
C PHE A 52 -0.92 -4.95 8.27
N LEU A 53 -1.22 -4.08 7.30
CA LEU A 53 -1.55 -4.47 5.93
C LEU A 53 -0.36 -5.17 5.27
N GLY A 54 0.86 -4.67 5.41
CA GLY A 54 2.07 -5.28 4.86
C GLY A 54 2.29 -6.70 5.39
N THR A 55 2.15 -6.89 6.71
CA THR A 55 2.28 -8.21 7.33
C THR A 55 1.17 -9.16 6.88
N LEU A 56 -0.08 -8.69 6.83
CA LEU A 56 -1.20 -9.47 6.31
C LEU A 56 -1.03 -9.84 4.83
N GLY A 57 -0.61 -8.90 3.99
CA GLY A 57 -0.39 -9.13 2.57
C GLY A 57 0.69 -10.18 2.34
N LEU A 58 1.78 -10.12 3.10
CA LEU A 58 2.82 -11.15 3.07
C LEU A 58 2.26 -12.52 3.46
N LEU A 59 1.50 -12.61 4.55
CA LEU A 59 0.85 -13.86 4.97
C LEU A 59 -0.09 -14.40 3.89
N LEU A 60 -0.87 -13.54 3.24
CA LEU A 60 -1.79 -13.94 2.18
C LEU A 60 -1.06 -14.43 0.93
N ILE A 61 0.09 -13.85 0.57
CA ILE A 61 0.92 -14.35 -0.54
C ILE A 61 1.39 -15.78 -0.28
N PHE A 62 1.76 -16.10 0.96
CA PHE A 62 2.10 -17.47 1.34
C PHE A 62 0.86 -18.37 1.34
N ALA A 63 -0.24 -17.93 1.95
CA ALA A 63 -1.48 -18.70 2.04
C ALA A 63 -2.11 -19.03 0.67
N THR A 64 -1.92 -18.16 -0.33
CA THR A 64 -2.45 -18.33 -1.69
C THR A 64 -1.44 -18.92 -2.68
N ASN A 65 -0.25 -19.32 -2.20
CA ASN A 65 0.82 -19.88 -3.04
C ASN A 65 1.38 -18.94 -4.11
N LEU A 66 1.08 -17.63 -4.05
CA LEU A 66 1.59 -16.60 -4.98
C LEU A 66 3.13 -16.49 -4.95
N HIS A 67 3.76 -16.86 -3.84
CA HIS A 67 5.22 -16.92 -3.73
C HIS A 67 5.86 -17.90 -4.73
N HIS A 68 5.13 -18.93 -5.21
CA HIS A 68 5.64 -19.82 -6.26
C HIS A 68 5.78 -19.10 -7.60
N LEU A 69 4.91 -18.13 -7.93
CA LEU A 69 5.06 -17.33 -9.16
C LEU A 69 6.35 -16.51 -9.12
N PHE A 70 6.70 -15.97 -7.95
CA PHE A 70 7.97 -15.28 -7.76
C PHE A 70 9.17 -16.21 -7.99
N LEU A 71 9.11 -17.44 -7.48
CA LEU A 71 10.18 -18.44 -7.68
C LEU A 71 10.30 -18.86 -9.15
N LEU A 72 9.17 -19.04 -9.86
CA LEU A 72 9.16 -19.36 -11.28
C LEU A 72 9.77 -18.22 -12.12
N GLY A 73 9.35 -16.98 -11.88
CA GLY A 73 9.93 -15.82 -12.57
C GLY A 73 11.44 -15.66 -12.30
N LEU A 74 11.90 -16.06 -11.12
CA LEU A 74 13.32 -16.08 -10.78
C LEU A 74 14.10 -17.16 -11.55
N VAL A 75 13.49 -18.33 -11.78
CA VAL A 75 14.08 -19.38 -12.64
C VAL A 75 14.09 -18.92 -14.10
N ASP A 76 13.00 -18.35 -14.60
CA ASP A 76 12.91 -17.84 -15.99
C ASP A 76 13.92 -16.72 -16.27
N SER A 77 14.21 -15.89 -15.26
CA SER A 77 15.24 -14.84 -15.32
C SER A 77 16.61 -15.38 -15.76
N TYR A 78 16.97 -16.62 -15.42
CA TYR A 78 18.22 -17.23 -15.87
C TYR A 78 18.28 -17.48 -17.39
N THR A 79 17.13 -17.68 -18.02
CA THR A 79 17.06 -17.91 -19.47
C THR A 79 17.07 -16.59 -20.25
N LEU A 80 16.51 -15.52 -19.65
CA LEU A 80 16.46 -14.18 -20.21
C LEU A 80 17.81 -13.45 -20.16
N PHE A 81 18.61 -13.67 -19.10
CA PHE A 81 19.91 -13.01 -18.93
C PHE A 81 21.08 -13.94 -19.27
N GLN A 82 21.35 -14.12 -20.57
CA GLN A 82 22.51 -14.87 -21.03
C GLN A 82 23.84 -14.18 -20.64
N PRO A 83 24.84 -14.90 -20.11
CA PRO A 83 26.14 -14.33 -19.75
C PRO A 83 26.81 -13.63 -20.94
N GLY A 84 27.18 -12.37 -20.77
CA GLY A 84 27.95 -11.60 -21.77
C GLY A 84 27.14 -10.64 -22.64
N GLN A 85 25.80 -10.62 -22.56
CA GLN A 85 24.99 -9.61 -23.24
C GLN A 85 24.79 -8.34 -22.39
N PRO A 86 24.72 -7.15 -23.01
CA PRO A 86 24.42 -5.91 -22.29
C PRO A 86 23.02 -5.99 -21.65
N LEU A 87 22.92 -5.53 -20.41
CA LEU A 87 21.64 -5.44 -19.70
C LEU A 87 20.71 -4.44 -20.42
N PRO A 88 19.47 -4.82 -20.78
CA PRO A 88 18.51 -3.93 -21.41
C PRO A 88 17.95 -2.91 -20.39
N ALA A 89 18.75 -1.87 -20.08
CA ALA A 89 18.43 -0.84 -19.10
C ALA A 89 17.10 -0.10 -19.38
N GLY A 90 16.74 0.05 -20.67
CA GLY A 90 15.46 0.64 -21.09
C GLY A 90 14.25 -0.16 -20.62
N ASP A 91 14.25 -1.47 -20.82
CA ASP A 91 13.13 -2.34 -20.46
C ASP A 91 12.96 -2.44 -18.94
N PHE A 92 14.09 -2.44 -18.20
CA PHE A 92 14.08 -2.41 -16.74
C PHE A 92 13.46 -1.14 -16.17
N SER A 93 13.86 0.03 -16.68
CA SER A 93 13.30 1.31 -16.21
C SER A 93 11.81 1.41 -16.50
N MET A 94 11.36 1.00 -17.68
CA MET A 94 9.93 0.96 -18.03
C MET A 94 9.12 0.02 -17.12
N ALA A 95 9.66 -1.16 -16.80
CA ALA A 95 9.03 -2.10 -15.89
C ALA A 95 8.88 -1.52 -14.48
N VAL A 96 9.94 -0.92 -13.93
CA VAL A 96 9.89 -0.27 -12.61
C VAL A 96 8.88 0.87 -12.59
N THR A 97 8.91 1.77 -13.58
CA THR A 97 7.97 2.90 -13.64
C THR A 97 6.52 2.42 -13.73
N ARG A 98 6.25 1.34 -14.48
CA ARG A 98 4.92 0.75 -14.57
C ARG A 98 4.45 0.19 -13.22
N VAL A 99 5.27 -0.65 -12.57
CA VAL A 99 4.93 -1.25 -11.27
C VAL A 99 4.75 -0.17 -10.20
N VAL A 100 5.57 0.88 -10.18
CA VAL A 100 5.39 2.01 -9.27
C VAL A 100 4.08 2.76 -9.56
N GLY A 101 3.80 3.07 -10.83
CA GLY A 101 2.60 3.81 -11.24
C GLY A 101 1.30 3.04 -10.94
N ASP A 102 1.25 1.76 -11.34
CA ASP A 102 0.11 0.89 -11.08
C ASP A 102 -0.05 0.61 -9.59
N GLY A 103 1.06 0.39 -8.88
CA GLY A 103 1.07 0.23 -7.44
C GLY A 103 0.53 1.45 -6.69
N PHE A 104 0.92 2.66 -7.09
CA PHE A 104 0.37 3.89 -6.52
C PHE A 104 -1.13 4.03 -6.77
N ARG A 105 -1.59 3.68 -7.98
CA ARG A 105 -3.02 3.66 -8.33
C ARG A 105 -3.80 2.68 -7.43
N VAL A 106 -3.28 1.48 -7.21
CA VAL A 106 -3.90 0.49 -6.32
C VAL A 106 -3.89 0.96 -4.86
N ALA A 107 -2.78 1.55 -4.39
CA ALA A 107 -2.71 2.12 -3.04
C ALA A 107 -3.77 3.21 -2.82
N LEU A 108 -3.95 4.10 -3.80
CA LEU A 108 -5.01 5.10 -3.79
C LEU A 108 -6.40 4.48 -3.81
N GLN A 109 -6.63 3.45 -4.62
CA GLN A 109 -7.94 2.75 -4.67
C GLN A 109 -8.28 2.11 -3.33
N ILE A 110 -7.30 1.50 -2.65
CA ILE A 110 -7.47 0.94 -1.30
C ILE A 110 -7.80 2.05 -0.29
N GLY A 111 -7.12 3.20 -0.37
CA GLY A 111 -7.35 4.34 0.52
C GLY A 111 -8.59 5.19 0.18
N ALA A 112 -9.10 5.11 -1.06
CA ALA A 112 -10.13 6.00 -1.58
C ALA A 112 -11.43 6.03 -0.76
N PRO A 113 -12.00 4.90 -0.29
CA PRO A 113 -13.22 4.92 0.52
C PRO A 113 -13.05 5.74 1.80
N LEU A 114 -11.88 5.66 2.43
CA LEU A 114 -11.59 6.44 3.63
C LEU A 114 -11.33 7.91 3.32
N LEU A 115 -10.67 8.22 2.20
CA LEU A 115 -10.48 9.61 1.77
C LEU A 115 -11.84 10.29 1.56
N VAL A 116 -12.78 9.62 0.90
CA VAL A 116 -14.15 10.13 0.71
C VAL A 116 -14.84 10.34 2.06
N LEU A 117 -14.78 9.36 2.96
CA LEU A 117 -15.32 9.50 4.32
C LEU A 117 -14.69 10.71 5.03
N GLY A 118 -13.39 10.89 4.90
CA GLY A 118 -12.62 11.98 5.47
C GLY A 118 -13.08 13.36 5.02
N VAL A 119 -13.22 13.53 3.70
CA VAL A 119 -13.71 14.78 3.11
C VAL A 119 -15.11 15.10 3.63
N LEU A 120 -16.02 14.11 3.65
CA LEU A 120 -17.38 14.27 4.18
C LEU A 120 -17.37 14.60 5.67
N PHE A 121 -16.51 13.95 6.43
CA PHE A 121 -16.38 14.15 7.87
C PHE A 121 -15.89 15.57 8.19
N TYR A 122 -14.81 16.03 7.55
CA TYR A 122 -14.31 17.39 7.75
C TYR A 122 -15.28 18.46 7.25
N ALA A 123 -16.01 18.22 6.16
CA ALA A 123 -17.07 19.11 5.72
C ALA A 123 -18.20 19.20 6.76
N GLY A 124 -18.63 18.07 7.32
CA GLY A 124 -19.64 18.01 8.38
C GLY A 124 -19.21 18.74 9.66
N LEU A 125 -17.95 18.54 10.08
CA LEU A 125 -17.37 19.26 11.22
C LEU A 125 -17.27 20.77 10.95
N GLY A 126 -16.94 21.17 9.72
CA GLY A 126 -16.92 22.57 9.30
C GLY A 126 -18.30 23.24 9.47
N ILE A 127 -19.37 22.55 9.11
CA ILE A 127 -20.74 23.03 9.33
C ILE A 127 -21.05 23.10 10.82
N LEU A 128 -20.75 22.04 11.57
CA LEU A 128 -20.98 21.98 13.02
C LEU A 128 -20.25 23.11 13.76
N SER A 129 -19.08 23.52 13.27
CA SER A 129 -18.31 24.63 13.83
C SER A 129 -19.00 25.98 13.77
N ARG A 130 -19.82 26.19 12.73
CA ARG A 130 -20.62 27.41 12.61
C ARG A 130 -21.87 27.36 13.47
N LEU A 131 -22.43 26.17 13.71
CA LEU A 131 -23.67 25.99 14.49
C LEU A 131 -23.44 26.07 16.00
N MET A 132 -22.34 25.51 16.50
CA MET A 132 -22.01 25.48 17.94
C MET A 132 -20.59 26.02 18.18
N PRO A 133 -20.35 27.34 17.98
CA PRO A 133 -19.01 27.94 18.06
C PRO A 133 -18.40 27.93 19.47
N GLN A 134 -19.22 27.75 20.51
CA GLN A 134 -18.75 27.64 21.89
C GLN A 134 -18.19 26.24 22.22
N LEU A 135 -18.45 25.22 21.40
CA LEU A 135 -17.98 23.86 21.61
C LEU A 135 -16.58 23.69 21.01
N GLN A 136 -15.63 23.16 21.78
CA GLN A 136 -14.31 22.78 21.26
C GLN A 136 -14.42 21.50 20.41
N ILE A 137 -14.69 21.66 19.12
CA ILE A 137 -15.02 20.56 18.19
C ILE A 137 -13.89 19.53 18.09
N PHE A 138 -12.64 19.94 18.26
CA PHE A 138 -11.48 19.04 18.26
C PHE A 138 -11.62 17.89 19.26
N PHE A 139 -12.24 18.13 20.43
CA PHE A 139 -12.42 17.12 21.47
C PHE A 139 -13.41 16.01 21.06
N VAL A 140 -14.39 16.34 20.21
CA VAL A 140 -15.41 15.40 19.72
C VAL A 140 -14.99 14.79 18.37
N ALA A 141 -14.33 15.58 17.53
CA ALA A 141 -13.89 15.20 16.20
C ALA A 141 -12.89 14.04 16.22
N LEU A 142 -11.85 14.11 17.07
CA LEU A 142 -10.78 13.11 17.06
C LEU A 142 -11.28 11.70 17.44
N PRO A 143 -12.02 11.49 18.55
CA PRO A 143 -12.55 10.17 18.88
C PRO A 143 -13.53 9.66 17.82
N LEU A 144 -14.39 10.53 17.31
CA LEU A 144 -15.41 10.15 16.31
C LEU A 144 -14.76 9.75 14.97
N GLN A 145 -13.75 10.50 14.53
CA GLN A 145 -12.97 10.21 13.33
C GLN A 145 -12.28 8.85 13.44
N LEU A 146 -11.67 8.57 14.60
CA LEU A 146 -11.00 7.30 14.87
C LEU A 146 -11.99 6.13 14.82
N MET A 147 -13.15 6.25 15.48
CA MET A 147 -14.15 5.19 15.51
C MET A 147 -14.73 4.90 14.11
N LEU A 148 -15.16 5.94 13.39
CA LEU A 148 -15.70 5.78 12.03
C LEU A 148 -14.64 5.26 11.05
N GLY A 149 -13.42 5.77 11.18
CA GLY A 149 -12.29 5.35 10.35
C GLY A 149 -11.93 3.88 10.55
N LEU A 150 -11.81 3.42 11.80
CA LEU A 150 -11.54 2.02 12.11
C LEU A 150 -12.69 1.10 11.72
N PHE A 151 -13.94 1.54 11.92
CA PHE A 151 -15.11 0.80 11.50
C PHE A 151 -15.13 0.59 9.97
N LEU A 152 -14.95 1.66 9.20
CA LEU A 152 -14.90 1.56 7.75
C LEU A 152 -13.68 0.75 7.28
N PHE A 153 -12.52 0.94 7.90
CA PHE A 153 -11.30 0.18 7.61
C PHE A 153 -11.52 -1.33 7.77
N SER A 154 -12.19 -1.74 8.85
CA SER A 154 -12.55 -3.15 9.09
C SER A 154 -13.46 -3.70 7.99
N LEU A 155 -14.46 -2.94 7.54
CA LEU A 155 -15.38 -3.36 6.48
C LEU A 155 -14.67 -3.53 5.13
N ILE A 156 -13.74 -2.62 4.79
CA ILE A 156 -13.05 -2.66 3.49
C ILE A 156 -11.82 -3.57 3.48
N LEU A 157 -11.39 -4.10 4.62
CA LEU A 157 -10.16 -4.88 4.75
C LEU A 157 -10.13 -6.11 3.82
N SER A 158 -11.25 -6.82 3.73
CA SER A 158 -11.34 -8.00 2.85
C SER A 158 -11.22 -7.60 1.38
N ALA A 159 -11.93 -6.55 0.97
CA ALA A 159 -11.88 -6.05 -0.40
C ALA A 159 -10.49 -5.53 -0.76
N SER A 160 -9.84 -4.76 0.11
CA SER A 160 -8.51 -4.21 -0.16
C SER A 160 -7.45 -5.30 -0.34
N MET A 161 -7.48 -6.36 0.46
CA MET A 161 -6.60 -7.51 0.30
C MET A 161 -6.85 -8.26 -1.01
N MET A 162 -8.12 -8.42 -1.41
CA MET A 162 -8.45 -9.03 -2.70
C MET A 162 -7.90 -8.22 -3.89
N TRP A 163 -8.02 -6.89 -3.84
CA TRP A 163 -7.44 -6.01 -4.85
C TRP A 163 -5.92 -6.10 -4.89
N PHE A 164 -5.28 -6.13 -3.73
CA PHE A 164 -3.82 -6.31 -3.62
C PHE A 164 -3.35 -7.63 -4.22
N LEU A 165 -4.01 -8.76 -3.91
CA LEU A 165 -3.59 -10.08 -4.40
C LEU A 165 -3.67 -10.16 -5.93
N ARG A 166 -4.75 -9.63 -6.53
CA ARG A 166 -4.90 -9.56 -7.99
C ARG A 166 -3.83 -8.68 -8.64
N TYR A 167 -3.52 -7.55 -8.01
CA TYR A 167 -2.43 -6.69 -8.46
C TYR A 167 -1.08 -7.42 -8.40
N TYR A 168 -0.76 -8.04 -7.26
CA TYR A 168 0.48 -8.77 -7.07
C TYR A 168 0.63 -9.91 -8.09
N GLU A 169 -0.43 -10.70 -8.29
CA GLU A 169 -0.49 -11.73 -9.32
C GLU A 169 -0.21 -11.17 -10.72
N SER A 170 -0.89 -10.09 -11.10
CA SER A 170 -0.71 -9.47 -12.42
C SER A 170 0.72 -8.98 -12.67
N VAL A 171 1.38 -8.44 -11.63
CA VAL A 171 2.78 -8.03 -11.71
C VAL A 171 3.68 -9.25 -11.88
N MET A 172 3.48 -10.31 -11.09
CA MET A 172 4.32 -11.52 -11.18
C MET A 172 4.15 -12.26 -12.51
N VAL A 173 2.91 -12.38 -13.02
CA VAL A 173 2.62 -13.09 -14.28
C VAL A 173 3.22 -12.39 -15.49
N GLN A 174 3.33 -11.05 -15.48
CA GLN A 174 3.95 -10.32 -16.59
C GLN A 174 5.42 -10.73 -16.85
N PHE A 175 6.08 -11.31 -15.85
CA PHE A 175 7.48 -11.72 -15.94
C PHE A 175 7.68 -13.23 -16.20
N LEU A 176 6.60 -14.01 -16.26
CA LEU A 176 6.68 -15.40 -16.67
C LEU A 176 6.84 -15.45 -18.19
N LEU A 177 7.69 -16.34 -18.68
CA LEU A 177 7.79 -16.60 -20.12
C LEU A 177 6.50 -17.30 -20.61
N PRO A 178 6.02 -17.00 -21.83
CA PRO A 178 4.84 -17.64 -22.41
C PRO A 178 5.03 -19.14 -22.65
#